data_AF-A0A7C1E5J4-F1
#
_entry.id   AF-A0A7C1E5J4-F1
#
_cell.length_a   1.000
_cell.length_b   1.000
_cell.length_c   1.000
_cell.angle_alpha   90.00
_cell.angle_beta   90.00
_cell.angle_gamma   90.00
#
_symmetry.space_group_name_H-M   'P 1'
#
loop_
_entity.id
_entity.type
_entity.pdbx_description
1 polymer ?
#
loop_
_entity_poly.entity_id
_entity_poly.type
_entity_poly.pdbx_seq_one_letter_code
_entity_poly.pdbx_strand_id
1 'polypeptide(L)'
;MHTRGLQYFTLSEIAPRVWFMLRGCNFRCRGCFRPARDEGGTQLTAEEALARMERACLDYYGTLPREAMITGGEPTLDKAYLVQLVRGLKTRGFARIVLMTNGYALGEDERYVPELTEAGLTEAHVDVKAFSEELHQWYTGKSSKPVLQAIQRLNASGITLIVQTVLIPGIVDLDEIEQIARFLATVNKHIPYRINPFAPTFAFDRVSRRPTLEEMERAYDVASRYLPNAIVSRSCYREYPTPPPQKTWITVYPDLTVKRRSMEDQKEDRLAWLSADKSREQLLEDWQKIAWDAELRRSLVGISEHASSRARPFKETSPQSGVVTVKFTSALHAITKAKSTELTCNGSLSVETVINRLAGAYGEQFNEAVLTGRGTDGPLTLKRSFSLYLNGLEIGQLQGLQTEVRGGDELIILSWVSGG
;
A
#
# COMPACT_ATOMS: atom_id res chain seq x y z
N MET A 1 0.31 28.21 24.36
CA MET A 1 0.98 27.44 23.29
C MET A 1 0.03 26.33 22.85
N HIS A 2 -0.12 26.07 21.55
CA HIS A 2 -0.97 25.00 21.05
C HIS A 2 -0.34 23.64 21.36
N THR A 3 -1.13 22.70 21.89
CA THR A 3 -0.69 21.33 22.15
C THR A 3 -1.55 20.35 21.35
N ARG A 4 -0.94 19.24 20.94
CA ARG A 4 -1.63 18.11 20.32
C ARG A 4 -1.24 16.82 21.01
N GLY A 5 -2.20 15.90 21.07
CA GLY A 5 -1.97 14.55 21.58
C GLY A 5 -1.08 13.78 20.60
N LEU A 6 0.08 13.32 21.06
CA LEU A 6 0.95 12.39 20.34
C LEU A 6 0.87 11.03 21.04
N GLN A 7 0.45 9.98 20.32
CA GLN A 7 0.41 8.63 20.88
C GLN A 7 1.80 8.02 21.01
N TYR A 8 2.58 8.07 19.94
CA TYR A 8 3.94 7.53 19.87
C TYR A 8 4.59 7.95 18.54
N PHE A 9 5.89 7.69 18.43
CA PHE A 9 6.61 7.65 17.17
C PHE A 9 6.72 6.21 16.66
N THR A 10 6.81 6.04 15.35
CA THR A 10 7.28 4.77 14.75
C THR A 10 8.58 5.03 14.02
N LEU A 11 9.58 4.18 14.26
CA LEU A 11 10.87 4.21 13.56
C LEU A 11 10.95 2.99 12.64
N SER A 12 11.33 3.19 11.39
CA SER A 12 11.52 2.09 10.43
C SER A 12 12.79 1.31 10.74
N GLU A 13 12.70 -0.02 10.69
CA GLU A 13 13.88 -0.90 10.75
C GLU A 13 14.54 -1.10 9.37
N ILE A 14 13.96 -0.57 8.27
CA ILE A 14 14.47 -0.75 6.90
C ILE A 14 15.36 0.43 6.48
N ALA A 15 14.88 1.65 6.64
CA ALA A 15 15.58 2.85 6.22
C ALA A 15 15.24 4.00 7.19
N PRO A 16 16.19 4.86 7.58
CA PRO A 16 15.95 5.91 8.57
C PRO A 16 14.78 6.83 8.20
N ARG A 17 13.66 6.68 8.92
CA ARG A 17 12.46 7.51 8.77
C ARG A 17 11.58 7.39 10.01
N VAL A 18 10.82 8.44 10.32
CA VAL A 18 9.99 8.51 11.51
C VAL A 18 8.53 8.84 11.18
N TRP A 19 7.58 8.21 11.85
CA TRP A 19 6.17 8.58 11.82
C TRP A 19 5.76 9.23 13.13
N PHE A 20 5.07 10.36 13.06
CA PHE A 20 4.34 10.99 14.16
C PHE A 20 2.92 10.43 14.17
N MET A 21 2.51 9.78 15.26
CA MET A 21 1.15 9.23 15.41
C MET A 21 0.31 10.17 16.28
N LEU A 22 -0.24 11.21 15.64
CA LEU A 22 -1.08 12.21 16.30
C LEU A 22 -2.45 11.62 16.64
N ARG A 23 -3.04 12.08 17.74
CA ARG A 23 -4.36 11.65 18.23
C ARG A 23 -5.49 12.52 17.69
N GLY A 24 -6.67 11.91 17.56
CA GLY A 24 -7.95 12.55 17.29
C GLY A 24 -8.25 12.53 15.81
N CYS A 25 -9.51 12.35 15.44
CA CYS A 25 -9.96 12.47 14.05
C CYS A 25 -11.31 13.19 13.98
N ASN A 26 -11.52 13.99 12.94
CA ASN A 26 -12.81 14.63 12.63
C ASN A 26 -13.77 13.71 11.86
N PHE A 27 -13.31 12.53 11.42
CA PHE A 27 -14.12 11.50 10.77
C PHE A 27 -14.42 10.36 11.75
N ARG A 28 -15.57 9.72 11.57
CA ARG A 28 -15.96 8.47 12.25
C ARG A 28 -16.10 7.34 11.24
N CYS A 29 -15.05 7.09 10.45
CA CYS A 29 -15.11 6.06 9.41
C CYS A 29 -15.49 4.70 10.01
N ARG A 30 -16.55 4.09 9.49
CA ARG A 30 -17.03 2.77 9.95
C ARG A 30 -15.96 1.70 9.82
N GLY A 31 -15.21 1.73 8.72
CA GLY A 31 -14.07 0.84 8.47
C GLY A 31 -12.73 1.29 9.08
N CYS A 32 -12.69 2.31 9.96
CA CYS A 32 -11.42 2.75 10.53
C CYS A 32 -10.83 1.67 11.44
N PHE A 33 -9.50 1.54 11.44
CA PHE A 33 -8.77 0.58 12.26
C PHE A 33 -7.75 1.21 13.21
N ARG A 34 -7.71 2.55 13.26
CA ARG A 34 -6.70 3.31 14.00
C ARG A 34 -7.21 3.65 15.41
N PRO A 35 -6.60 3.12 16.48
CA PRO A 35 -6.91 3.52 17.86
C PRO A 35 -6.68 5.02 18.10
N ALA A 36 -5.73 5.61 17.35
CA ALA A 36 -5.44 7.05 17.34
C ALA A 36 -6.64 7.96 17.08
N ARG A 37 -7.75 7.44 16.56
CA ARG A 37 -8.99 8.17 16.37
C ARG A 37 -9.54 8.73 17.68
N ASP A 38 -9.57 7.91 18.73
CA ASP A 38 -10.39 8.19 19.92
C ASP A 38 -9.56 8.38 21.20
N GLU A 39 -8.46 7.65 21.38
CA GLU A 39 -7.82 7.49 22.70
C GLU A 39 -6.32 7.76 22.78
N GLY A 40 -5.82 7.86 24.01
CA GLY A 40 -4.40 7.93 24.35
C GLY A 40 -3.74 9.29 24.14
N GLY A 41 -2.42 9.27 23.98
CA GLY A 41 -1.61 10.40 23.59
C GLY A 41 -1.28 11.39 24.70
N THR A 42 -0.02 11.82 24.72
CA THR A 42 0.47 12.89 25.60
C THR A 42 0.29 14.22 24.89
N GLN A 43 -0.29 15.22 25.57
CA GLN A 43 -0.39 16.57 25.04
C GLN A 43 0.99 17.21 25.02
N LEU A 44 1.47 17.53 23.82
CA LEU A 44 2.77 18.15 23.60
C LEU A 44 2.61 19.34 22.68
N THR A 45 3.41 20.38 22.90
CA THR A 45 3.68 21.41 21.89
C THR A 45 4.45 20.80 20.71
N ALA A 46 4.48 21.51 19.58
CA ALA A 46 5.24 21.05 18.41
C ALA A 46 6.73 20.89 18.74
N GLU A 47 7.30 21.82 19.50
CA GLU A 47 8.71 21.78 19.89
C GLU A 47 9.02 20.63 20.85
N GLU A 48 8.15 20.34 21.82
CA GLU A 48 8.31 19.16 22.69
C GLU A 48 8.24 17.84 21.91
N ALA A 49 7.33 17.74 20.93
CA ALA A 49 7.25 16.58 20.06
C ALA A 49 8.52 16.42 19.18
N LEU A 50 9.06 17.53 18.66
CA LEU A 50 10.29 17.54 17.89
C LEU A 50 11.49 17.12 18.75
N ALA A 51 11.67 17.70 19.94
CA ALA A 51 12.77 17.37 20.83
C ALA A 51 12.75 15.88 21.24
N ARG A 52 11.55 15.33 21.52
CA ARG A 52 11.39 13.89 21.84
C ARG A 52 11.67 13.01 20.62
N MET A 53 11.21 13.41 19.44
CA MET A 53 11.50 12.70 18.19
C MET A 53 13.01 12.69 17.89
N GLU A 54 13.68 13.83 18.06
CA GLU A 54 15.13 13.93 17.85
C GLU A 54 15.88 12.99 18.76
N ARG A 55 15.53 12.98 20.06
CA ARG A 55 16.13 12.07 21.03
C ARG A 55 15.92 10.60 20.63
N ALA A 56 14.68 10.25 20.30
CA ALA A 56 14.33 8.89 19.86
C ALA A 56 15.11 8.47 18.60
N CYS A 57 15.24 9.36 17.62
CA CYS A 57 15.97 9.08 16.39
C CYS A 57 17.48 8.97 16.62
N LEU A 58 18.06 9.86 17.42
CA LEU A 58 19.49 9.81 17.77
C LEU A 58 19.82 8.56 18.57
N ASP A 59 18.99 8.18 19.53
CA ASP A 59 19.20 6.97 20.34
C ASP A 59 19.08 5.68 19.49
N TYR A 60 18.20 5.65 18.47
CA TYR A 60 17.98 4.46 17.64
C TYR A 60 18.88 4.39 16.39
N TYR A 61 18.99 5.48 15.63
CA TYR A 61 19.74 5.54 14.37
C TYR A 61 21.14 6.14 14.49
N GLY A 62 21.46 6.81 15.61
CA GLY A 62 22.69 7.61 15.75
C GLY A 62 22.67 8.93 14.95
N THR A 63 21.59 9.22 14.22
CA THR A 63 21.44 10.41 13.38
C THR A 63 19.96 10.76 13.20
N LEU A 64 19.68 11.96 12.70
CA LEU A 64 18.32 12.31 12.30
C LEU A 64 18.01 11.73 10.91
N PRO A 65 16.84 11.09 10.74
CA PRO A 65 16.39 10.66 9.42
C PRO A 65 16.12 11.87 8.52
N ARG A 66 16.08 11.63 7.20
CA ARG A 66 15.73 12.68 6.22
C ARG A 66 14.26 12.67 5.83
N GLU A 67 13.50 11.68 6.30
CA GLU A 67 12.08 11.49 5.99
C GLU A 67 11.24 11.43 7.28
N ALA A 68 10.20 12.28 7.33
CA ALA A 68 9.21 12.28 8.39
C ALA A 68 7.81 12.16 7.80
N MET A 69 6.98 11.34 8.42
CA MET A 69 5.59 11.13 8.06
C MET A 69 4.71 11.58 9.23
N ILE A 70 3.69 12.40 8.96
CA ILE A 70 2.76 12.91 9.96
C ILE A 70 1.41 12.23 9.73
N THR A 71 0.97 11.41 10.67
CA THR A 71 -0.21 10.55 10.54
C THR A 71 -0.85 10.27 11.91
N GLY A 72 -1.54 9.13 12.07
CA GLY A 72 -2.19 8.69 13.30
C GLY A 72 -3.71 8.70 13.14
N GLY A 73 -4.36 9.66 13.80
CA GLY A 73 -5.74 10.07 13.55
C GLY A 73 -5.79 11.01 12.35
N GLU A 74 -6.18 12.26 12.57
CA GLU A 74 -6.14 13.33 11.58
C GLU A 74 -5.15 14.42 12.03
N PRO A 75 -4.00 14.58 11.35
CA PRO A 75 -3.05 15.63 11.68
C PRO A 75 -3.61 17.04 11.58
N THR A 76 -4.56 17.30 10.66
CA THR A 76 -5.00 18.65 10.32
C THR A 76 -6.01 19.27 11.29
N LEU A 77 -6.22 18.67 12.46
CA LEU A 77 -7.18 19.20 13.45
C LEU A 77 -6.70 20.47 14.16
N ASP A 78 -5.38 20.72 14.17
CA ASP A 78 -4.82 21.98 14.68
C ASP A 78 -3.79 22.52 13.68
N LYS A 79 -4.20 23.57 12.99
CA LYS A 79 -3.41 24.26 11.98
C LYS A 79 -2.14 24.88 12.53
N ALA A 80 -2.23 25.58 13.66
CA ALA A 80 -1.09 26.27 14.25
C ALA A 80 -0.03 25.26 14.71
N TYR A 81 -0.45 24.17 15.35
CA TYR A 81 0.45 23.09 15.73
C TYR A 81 1.11 22.43 14.51
N LEU A 82 0.34 22.06 13.48
CA LEU A 82 0.88 21.34 12.33
C LEU A 82 1.88 22.19 11.54
N VAL A 83 1.59 23.48 11.34
CA VAL A 83 2.51 24.42 10.66
C VAL A 83 3.82 24.55 11.46
N GLN A 84 3.76 24.64 12.78
CA GLN A 84 4.95 24.67 13.63
C GLN A 84 5.75 23.37 13.55
N LEU A 85 5.07 22.22 13.55
CA LEU A 85 5.71 20.92 13.44
C LEU A 85 6.44 20.75 12.11
N VAL A 86 5.79 21.09 10.99
CA VAL A 86 6.38 21.03 9.64
C VAL A 86 7.58 21.97 9.53
N ARG A 87 7.44 23.21 10.02
CA ARG A 87 8.55 24.18 10.03
C ARG A 87 9.73 23.68 10.84
N GLY A 88 9.47 23.11 12.01
CA GLY A 88 10.51 22.54 12.87
C GLY A 88 11.21 21.33 12.26
N LEU A 89 10.49 20.45 11.55
CA LEU A 89 11.11 19.38 10.78
C LEU A 89 12.01 19.93 9.66
N LYS A 90 11.54 20.96 8.94
CA LYS A 90 12.30 21.57 7.85
C LYS A 90 13.61 22.20 8.35
N THR A 91 13.59 22.93 9.46
CA THR A 91 14.79 23.55 10.05
C THR A 91 15.80 22.51 10.54
N ARG A 92 15.33 21.31 10.92
CA ARG A 92 16.16 20.17 11.35
C ARG A 92 16.72 19.33 10.19
N GLY A 93 16.53 19.77 8.95
CA GLY A 93 17.14 19.15 7.76
C GLY A 93 16.38 17.98 7.16
N PHE A 94 15.13 17.75 7.57
CA PHE A 94 14.26 16.77 6.92
C PHE A 94 14.00 17.21 5.48
N ALA A 95 14.38 16.34 4.54
CA ALA A 95 14.27 16.60 3.11
C ALA A 95 12.88 16.26 2.57
N ARG A 96 12.22 15.27 3.19
CA ARG A 96 10.88 14.80 2.80
C ARG A 96 9.98 14.77 4.03
N ILE A 97 8.96 15.62 4.02
CA ILE A 97 7.96 15.74 5.07
C ILE A 97 6.61 15.40 4.44
N VAL A 98 6.07 14.25 4.82
CA VAL A 98 4.86 13.66 4.24
C VAL A 98 3.70 13.84 5.21
N LEU A 99 2.65 14.53 4.79
CA LEU A 99 1.38 14.62 5.51
C LEU A 99 0.43 13.53 5.03
N MET A 100 -0.02 12.64 5.91
CA MET A 100 -1.08 11.67 5.61
C MET A 100 -2.38 12.13 6.27
N THR A 101 -3.39 12.45 5.47
CA THR A 101 -4.60 13.16 5.93
C THR A 101 -5.84 12.69 5.19
N ASN A 102 -7.01 12.88 5.81
CA ASN A 102 -8.30 12.81 5.12
C ASN A 102 -8.63 14.08 4.32
N GLY A 103 -7.83 15.14 4.45
CA GLY A 103 -7.92 16.36 3.63
C GLY A 103 -9.06 17.32 3.99
N TYR A 104 -10.01 16.94 4.84
CA TYR A 104 -11.23 17.71 5.05
C TYR A 104 -10.97 19.16 5.51
N ALA A 105 -10.13 19.35 6.53
CA ALA A 105 -9.82 20.70 7.04
C ALA A 105 -9.00 21.55 6.05
N LEU A 106 -8.21 20.90 5.18
CA LEU A 106 -7.45 21.59 4.13
C LEU A 106 -8.37 22.15 3.03
N GLY A 107 -9.53 21.52 2.85
CA GLY A 107 -10.59 21.99 1.96
C GLY A 107 -11.48 23.07 2.57
N GLU A 108 -11.67 23.06 3.89
CA GLU A 108 -12.44 24.11 4.57
C GLU A 108 -11.68 25.43 4.68
N ASP A 109 -10.36 25.40 4.89
CA ASP A 109 -9.53 26.61 5.03
C ASP A 109 -8.59 26.80 3.84
N GLU A 110 -8.86 27.81 3.02
CA GLU A 110 -8.08 28.17 1.83
C GLU A 110 -6.62 28.51 2.13
N ARG A 111 -6.32 28.99 3.35
CA ARG A 111 -4.95 29.36 3.73
C ARG A 111 -4.14 28.20 4.29
N TYR A 112 -4.77 27.06 4.58
CA TYR A 112 -4.08 25.97 5.26
C TYR A 112 -2.99 25.34 4.37
N VAL A 113 -3.30 25.03 3.10
CA VAL A 113 -2.31 24.48 2.17
C VAL A 113 -1.15 25.45 1.88
N PRO A 114 -1.40 26.75 1.59
CA PRO A 114 -0.32 27.73 1.46
C PRO A 114 0.60 27.80 2.68
N GLU A 115 0.04 27.87 3.90
CA GLU A 115 0.84 27.96 5.13
C GLU A 115 1.67 26.69 5.40
N LEU A 116 1.15 25.51 5.06
CA LEU A 116 1.92 24.26 5.14
C LEU A 116 3.04 24.21 4.10
N THR A 117 2.77 24.70 2.90
CA THR A 117 3.77 24.77 1.82
C THR A 117 4.90 25.71 2.20
N GLU A 118 4.58 26.91 2.73
CA GLU A 118 5.55 27.88 3.24
C GLU A 118 6.35 27.31 4.43
N ALA A 119 5.72 26.53 5.30
CA ALA A 119 6.40 25.84 6.40
C ALA A 119 7.39 24.76 5.92
N GLY A 120 7.31 24.33 4.66
CA GLY A 120 8.21 23.34 4.07
C GLY A 120 7.64 21.94 3.93
N LEU A 121 6.32 21.76 3.93
CA LEU A 121 5.68 20.49 3.59
C LEU A 121 6.05 20.11 2.15
N THR A 122 6.48 18.88 1.93
CA THR A 122 6.96 18.44 0.60
C THR A 122 5.99 17.50 -0.10
N GLU A 123 5.20 16.75 0.65
CA GLU A 123 4.33 15.71 0.12
C GLU A 123 3.06 15.55 0.96
N ALA A 124 1.93 15.29 0.31
CA ALA A 124 0.65 15.01 0.95
C ALA A 124 0.01 13.75 0.37
N HIS A 125 -0.47 12.87 1.23
CA HIS A 125 -1.27 11.69 0.90
C HIS A 125 -2.69 11.96 1.37
N VAL A 126 -3.63 12.10 0.44
CA VAL A 126 -5.04 12.39 0.74
C VAL A 126 -5.88 11.14 0.49
N ASP A 127 -6.63 10.72 1.50
CA ASP A 127 -7.49 9.53 1.41
C ASP A 127 -8.95 9.93 1.12
N VAL A 128 -9.40 9.69 -0.12
CA VAL A 128 -10.79 9.86 -0.53
C VAL A 128 -11.57 8.61 -0.15
N LYS A 129 -12.41 8.75 0.88
CA LYS A 129 -13.14 7.62 1.47
C LYS A 129 -14.30 7.13 0.61
N ALA A 130 -14.89 8.02 -0.18
CA ALA A 130 -15.92 7.79 -1.18
C ALA A 130 -16.03 9.09 -2.01
N PHE A 131 -16.35 8.98 -3.28
CA PHE A 131 -16.68 10.12 -4.14
C PHE A 131 -18.11 10.60 -3.89
N SER A 132 -19.06 9.67 -3.88
CA SER A 132 -20.48 9.96 -3.69
C SER A 132 -20.73 10.62 -2.34
N GLU A 133 -21.43 11.75 -2.35
CA GLU A 133 -21.66 12.56 -1.15
C GLU A 133 -22.41 11.79 -0.06
N GLU A 134 -23.51 11.12 -0.43
CA GLU A 134 -24.33 10.33 0.51
C GLU A 134 -23.54 9.17 1.12
N LEU A 135 -22.76 8.46 0.29
CA LEU A 135 -21.91 7.36 0.73
C LEU A 135 -20.79 7.86 1.66
N HIS A 136 -20.15 8.98 1.31
CA HIS A 136 -19.10 9.57 2.12
C HIS A 136 -19.63 10.02 3.48
N GLN A 137 -20.81 10.65 3.52
CA GLN A 137 -21.49 11.01 4.77
C GLN A 137 -21.86 9.78 5.59
N TRP A 138 -22.44 8.75 4.99
CA TRP A 138 -22.77 7.51 5.69
C TRP A 138 -21.54 6.81 6.26
N TYR A 139 -20.44 6.79 5.50
CA TYR A 139 -19.24 6.07 5.87
C TYR A 139 -18.41 6.83 6.90
N THR A 140 -18.28 8.15 6.78
CA THR A 140 -17.35 8.99 7.57
C THR A 140 -18.04 9.92 8.57
N GLY A 141 -19.32 10.23 8.36
CA GLY A 141 -20.05 11.29 9.07
C GLY A 141 -19.82 12.70 8.53
N LYS A 142 -19.14 12.87 7.39
CA LYS A 142 -18.77 14.18 6.81
C LYS A 142 -19.01 14.24 5.30
N SER A 143 -19.08 15.45 4.75
CA SER A 143 -19.16 15.69 3.30
C SER A 143 -17.87 15.31 2.58
N SER A 144 -17.95 14.84 1.33
CA SER A 144 -16.76 14.59 0.48
C SER A 144 -16.23 15.88 -0.14
N LYS A 145 -17.06 16.92 -0.26
CA LYS A 145 -16.72 18.17 -0.98
C LYS A 145 -15.43 18.83 -0.48
N PRO A 146 -15.20 19.01 0.84
CA PRO A 146 -13.94 19.61 1.30
C PRO A 146 -12.73 18.74 0.96
N VAL A 147 -12.85 17.42 0.97
CA VAL A 147 -11.76 16.51 0.59
C VAL A 147 -11.38 16.71 -0.88
N LEU A 148 -12.37 16.83 -1.77
CA LEU A 148 -12.14 17.10 -3.19
C LEU A 148 -11.53 18.49 -3.44
N GLN A 149 -11.95 19.50 -2.68
CA GLN A 149 -11.36 20.84 -2.71
C GLN A 149 -9.90 20.83 -2.23
N ALA A 150 -9.58 20.05 -1.19
CA ALA A 150 -8.22 19.91 -0.71
C ALA A 150 -7.29 19.33 -1.79
N ILE A 151 -7.74 18.33 -2.54
CA ILE A 151 -6.99 17.75 -3.66
C ILE A 151 -6.65 18.81 -4.71
N GLN A 152 -7.61 19.65 -5.09
CA GLN A 152 -7.37 20.74 -6.03
C GLN A 152 -6.33 21.74 -5.51
N ARG A 153 -6.44 22.14 -4.23
CA ARG A 153 -5.50 23.07 -3.59
C ARG A 153 -4.09 22.50 -3.45
N LEU A 154 -3.97 21.24 -3.04
CA LEU A 154 -2.68 20.55 -2.88
C LEU A 154 -2.00 20.34 -4.24
N ASN A 155 -2.76 20.00 -5.28
CA ASN A 155 -2.20 19.91 -6.63
C ASN A 155 -1.71 21.28 -7.13
N ALA A 156 -2.45 22.36 -6.83
CA ALA A 156 -2.07 23.72 -7.23
C ALA A 156 -0.87 24.28 -6.45
N SER A 157 -0.57 23.79 -5.24
CA SER A 157 0.54 24.31 -4.43
C SER A 157 1.93 23.80 -4.86
N GLY A 158 1.98 22.82 -5.76
CA GLY A 158 3.23 22.25 -6.27
C GLY A 158 3.92 21.25 -5.35
N ILE A 159 3.32 20.93 -4.19
CA ILE A 159 3.80 19.81 -3.38
C ILE A 159 3.49 18.47 -4.06
N THR A 160 4.25 17.43 -3.75
CA THR A 160 3.93 16.09 -4.27
C THR A 160 2.61 15.61 -3.69
N LEU A 161 1.64 15.31 -4.53
CA LEU A 161 0.33 14.83 -4.11
C LEU A 161 0.14 13.36 -4.51
N ILE A 162 -0.25 12.53 -3.56
CA ILE A 162 -0.72 11.16 -3.81
C ILE A 162 -2.16 11.07 -3.30
N VAL A 163 -3.07 10.59 -4.13
CA VAL A 163 -4.46 10.32 -3.70
C VAL A 163 -4.64 8.84 -3.48
N GLN A 164 -5.37 8.48 -2.44
CA GLN A 164 -5.59 7.09 -2.05
C GLN A 164 -7.06 6.83 -1.78
N THR A 165 -7.50 5.60 -2.01
CA THR A 165 -8.84 5.12 -1.65
C THR A 165 -8.74 3.68 -1.18
N VAL A 166 -9.66 3.25 -0.32
CA VAL A 166 -9.79 1.84 0.07
C VAL A 166 -10.93 1.21 -0.72
N LEU A 167 -10.66 0.16 -1.49
CA LEU A 167 -11.69 -0.66 -2.12
C LEU A 167 -12.38 -1.51 -1.05
N ILE A 168 -13.68 -1.28 -0.86
CA ILE A 168 -14.53 -1.96 0.12
C ILE A 168 -15.68 -2.60 -0.66
N PRO A 169 -15.65 -3.92 -0.91
CA PRO A 169 -16.66 -4.61 -1.72
C PRO A 169 -18.09 -4.27 -1.29
N GLY A 170 -18.93 -3.87 -2.25
CA GLY A 170 -20.33 -3.48 -2.02
C GLY A 170 -20.53 -2.15 -1.28
N ILE A 171 -19.48 -1.37 -1.03
CA ILE A 171 -19.57 -0.04 -0.39
C ILE A 171 -18.80 0.98 -1.23
N VAL A 172 -17.47 0.86 -1.28
CA VAL A 172 -16.60 1.68 -2.12
C VAL A 172 -16.05 0.73 -3.18
N ASP A 173 -16.87 0.48 -4.20
CA ASP A 173 -16.61 -0.50 -5.24
C ASP A 173 -16.13 0.17 -6.54
N LEU A 174 -16.10 -0.57 -7.65
CA LEU A 174 -15.56 -0.12 -8.93
C LEU A 174 -16.14 1.20 -9.43
N ASP A 175 -17.42 1.47 -9.18
CA ASP A 175 -18.11 2.70 -9.57
C ASP A 175 -17.55 3.93 -8.84
N GLU A 176 -17.27 3.82 -7.55
CA GLU A 176 -16.63 4.87 -6.76
C GLU A 176 -15.18 5.07 -7.20
N ILE A 177 -14.44 3.99 -7.42
CA ILE A 177 -13.07 4.04 -7.94
C ILE A 177 -13.02 4.75 -9.30
N GLU A 178 -13.96 4.46 -10.20
CA GLU A 178 -14.06 5.13 -11.50
C GLU A 178 -14.32 6.62 -11.34
N GLN A 179 -15.28 6.99 -10.50
CA GLN A 179 -15.65 8.39 -10.28
C GLN A 179 -14.48 9.20 -9.70
N ILE A 180 -13.74 8.63 -8.74
CA ILE A 180 -12.51 9.25 -8.20
C ILE A 180 -11.48 9.40 -9.32
N ALA A 181 -11.22 8.35 -10.09
CA ALA A 181 -10.24 8.40 -11.17
C ALA A 181 -10.59 9.46 -12.24
N ARG A 182 -11.87 9.56 -12.62
CA ARG A 182 -12.38 10.60 -13.54
C ARG A 182 -12.17 12.00 -12.97
N PHE A 183 -12.55 12.22 -11.71
CA PHE A 183 -12.33 13.50 -11.04
C PHE A 183 -10.85 13.88 -11.02
N LEU A 184 -9.97 12.98 -10.58
CA LEU A 184 -8.53 13.23 -10.55
C LEU A 184 -7.98 13.54 -11.93
N ALA A 185 -8.45 12.88 -12.98
CA ALA A 185 -8.06 13.19 -14.35
C ALA A 185 -8.46 14.60 -14.79
N THR A 186 -9.56 15.15 -14.26
CA THR A 186 -9.94 16.56 -14.50
C THR A 186 -9.04 17.56 -13.77
N VAL A 187 -8.43 17.16 -12.64
CA VAL A 187 -7.50 18.00 -11.87
C VAL A 187 -6.10 17.92 -12.47
N ASN A 188 -5.57 16.70 -12.59
CA ASN A 188 -4.28 16.40 -13.19
C ASN A 188 -4.16 14.87 -13.41
N LYS A 189 -4.12 14.43 -14.67
CA LYS A 189 -4.01 13.01 -15.05
C LYS A 189 -2.77 12.28 -14.50
N HIS A 190 -1.75 13.01 -14.06
CA HIS A 190 -0.51 12.44 -13.53
C HIS A 190 -0.50 12.28 -12.01
N ILE A 191 -1.56 12.67 -11.29
CA ILE A 191 -1.68 12.39 -9.86
C ILE A 191 -1.59 10.85 -9.66
N PRO A 192 -0.62 10.35 -8.87
CA PRO A 192 -0.61 8.96 -8.48
C PRO A 192 -1.87 8.62 -7.67
N TYR A 193 -2.60 7.61 -8.13
CA TYR A 193 -3.82 7.16 -7.48
C TYR A 193 -3.66 5.74 -6.96
N ARG A 194 -3.68 5.58 -5.63
CA ARG A 194 -3.45 4.30 -4.97
C ARG A 194 -4.75 3.72 -4.41
N ILE A 195 -5.05 2.50 -4.82
CA ILE A 195 -6.22 1.75 -4.37
C ILE A 195 -5.74 0.67 -3.39
N ASN A 196 -6.20 0.73 -2.15
CA ASN A 196 -5.83 -0.17 -1.08
C ASN A 196 -6.96 -1.18 -0.78
N PRO A 197 -6.66 -2.44 -0.44
CA PRO A 197 -7.68 -3.42 -0.11
C PRO A 197 -8.21 -3.19 1.30
N PHE A 198 -9.52 -3.28 1.48
CA PHE A 198 -10.10 -3.25 2.82
C PHE A 198 -9.57 -4.38 3.71
N ALA A 199 -9.25 -4.05 4.97
CA ALA A 199 -8.77 -5.00 5.96
C ALA A 199 -9.79 -5.12 7.11
N PRO A 200 -10.81 -5.99 6.97
CA PRO A 200 -11.94 -6.04 7.90
C PRO A 200 -11.53 -6.46 9.32
N THR A 201 -10.44 -7.24 9.44
CA THR A 201 -9.93 -7.75 10.72
C THR A 201 -9.66 -6.64 11.74
N PHE A 202 -9.33 -5.43 11.28
CA PHE A 202 -8.95 -4.33 12.15
C PHE A 202 -9.99 -3.21 12.21
N ALA A 203 -11.05 -3.27 11.40
CA ALA A 203 -12.07 -2.22 11.29
C ALA A 203 -13.04 -2.20 12.48
N PHE A 204 -13.37 -1.00 13.00
CA PHE A 204 -14.34 -0.80 14.09
C PHE A 204 -15.66 -1.50 13.82
N ASP A 205 -16.27 -1.20 12.67
CA ASP A 205 -17.45 -1.88 12.19
C ASP A 205 -17.05 -2.91 11.12
N ARG A 206 -17.61 -4.10 11.21
CA ARG A 206 -17.47 -5.12 10.15
C ARG A 206 -18.43 -4.81 9.00
N VAL A 207 -18.10 -3.77 8.24
CA VAL A 207 -18.95 -3.25 7.15
C VAL A 207 -18.90 -4.07 5.87
N SER A 208 -17.79 -4.78 5.61
CA SER A 208 -17.62 -5.61 4.42
C SER A 208 -16.49 -6.64 4.63
N ARG A 209 -16.25 -7.48 3.63
CA ARG A 209 -15.11 -8.42 3.56
C ARG A 209 -13.90 -7.78 2.90
N ARG A 210 -12.74 -8.45 2.98
CA ARG A 210 -11.57 -8.08 2.16
C ARG A 210 -11.89 -8.29 0.67
N PRO A 211 -11.50 -7.38 -0.24
CA PRO A 211 -11.65 -7.62 -1.67
C PRO A 211 -10.78 -8.78 -2.14
N THR A 212 -11.26 -9.50 -3.16
CA THR A 212 -10.48 -10.53 -3.85
C THR A 212 -9.39 -9.89 -4.70
N LEU A 213 -8.42 -10.69 -5.15
CA LEU A 213 -7.41 -10.22 -6.08
C LEU A 213 -8.02 -9.76 -7.41
N GLU A 214 -9.01 -10.48 -7.91
CA GLU A 214 -9.73 -10.13 -9.14
C GLU A 214 -10.51 -8.81 -8.99
N GLU A 215 -11.07 -8.52 -7.82
CA GLU A 215 -11.71 -7.21 -7.55
C GLU A 215 -10.68 -6.08 -7.53
N MET A 216 -9.49 -6.31 -6.95
CA MET A 216 -8.40 -5.34 -7.00
C MET A 216 -7.90 -5.13 -8.44
N GLU A 217 -7.73 -6.19 -9.23
CA GLU A 217 -7.33 -6.10 -10.64
C GLU A 217 -8.36 -5.29 -11.45
N ARG A 218 -9.66 -5.56 -11.28
CA ARG A 218 -10.72 -4.77 -11.92
C ARG A 218 -10.69 -3.30 -11.50
N ALA A 219 -10.40 -2.99 -10.24
CA ALA A 219 -10.28 -1.62 -9.76
C ALA A 219 -9.10 -0.89 -10.44
N TYR A 220 -7.98 -1.58 -10.64
CA TYR A 220 -6.86 -1.06 -11.43
C TYR A 220 -7.25 -0.80 -12.88
N ASP A 221 -7.89 -1.76 -13.55
CA ASP A 221 -8.27 -1.64 -14.96
C ASP A 221 -9.23 -0.48 -15.20
N VAL A 222 -10.13 -0.23 -14.25
CA VAL A 222 -11.07 0.89 -14.32
C VAL A 222 -10.34 2.23 -14.11
N ALA A 223 -9.49 2.33 -13.08
CA ALA A 223 -8.77 3.57 -12.79
C ALA A 223 -7.73 3.93 -13.86
N SER A 224 -7.03 2.93 -14.41
CA SER A 224 -5.93 3.12 -15.38
C SER A 224 -6.41 3.64 -16.75
N ARG A 225 -7.70 3.53 -17.06
CA ARG A 225 -8.33 4.19 -18.23
C ARG A 225 -8.23 5.71 -18.17
N TYR A 226 -8.19 6.28 -16.97
CA TYR A 226 -8.19 7.73 -16.74
C TYR A 226 -6.86 8.24 -16.21
N LEU A 227 -6.15 7.40 -15.44
CA LEU A 227 -4.92 7.79 -14.74
C LEU A 227 -3.79 6.80 -15.06
N PRO A 228 -2.77 7.19 -15.86
CA PRO A 228 -1.62 6.33 -16.16
C PRO A 228 -0.81 5.92 -14.91
N ASN A 229 -0.93 6.68 -13.81
CA ASN A 229 -0.23 6.45 -12.55
C ASN A 229 -1.12 5.78 -11.49
N ALA A 230 -2.18 5.06 -11.90
CA ALA A 230 -2.97 4.25 -10.99
C ALA A 230 -2.15 3.06 -10.46
N ILE A 231 -2.31 2.74 -9.18
CA ILE A 231 -1.61 1.66 -8.49
C ILE A 231 -2.62 0.94 -7.59
N VAL A 232 -2.64 -0.39 -7.62
CA VAL A 232 -3.33 -1.20 -6.62
C VAL A 232 -2.30 -1.77 -5.65
N SER A 233 -2.52 -1.56 -4.36
CA SER A 233 -1.61 -2.10 -3.36
C SER A 233 -2.10 -3.46 -2.87
N ARG A 234 -1.18 -4.31 -2.44
CA ARG A 234 -1.44 -5.33 -1.43
C ARG A 234 -0.95 -4.74 -0.12
N SER A 235 -1.88 -4.36 0.77
CA SER A 235 -1.63 -3.62 2.03
C SER A 235 -0.22 -3.78 2.58
N CYS A 236 0.56 -2.69 2.61
CA CYS A 236 1.88 -2.54 3.25
C CYS A 236 3.00 -3.54 2.86
N TYR A 237 2.79 -4.44 1.88
CA TYR A 237 3.66 -5.62 1.76
C TYR A 237 4.53 -5.73 0.50
N ARG A 238 4.34 -4.90 -0.54
CA ARG A 238 4.97 -5.21 -1.84
C ARG A 238 5.28 -4.09 -2.82
N GLU A 239 5.32 -2.84 -2.40
CA GLU A 239 5.55 -1.72 -3.35
C GLU A 239 7.03 -1.44 -3.66
N TYR A 240 7.96 -2.18 -3.06
CA TYR A 240 9.40 -2.16 -3.33
C TYR A 240 9.96 -3.56 -3.04
N PRO A 241 11.19 -3.93 -3.49
CA PRO A 241 11.80 -5.21 -3.13
C PRO A 241 11.86 -5.32 -1.61
N THR A 242 10.88 -6.00 -1.01
CA THR A 242 10.78 -6.02 0.44
C THR A 242 11.81 -7.04 0.94
N PRO A 243 12.75 -6.65 1.82
CA PRO A 243 13.24 -7.57 2.85
C PRO A 243 12.07 -8.36 3.46
N PRO A 244 12.31 -9.54 4.06
CA PRO A 244 11.24 -10.43 4.49
C PRO A 244 10.16 -9.68 5.29
N PRO A 245 8.88 -10.11 5.18
CA PRO A 245 7.74 -9.63 5.95
C PRO A 245 8.14 -8.99 7.28
N GLN A 246 8.16 -7.66 7.41
CA GLN A 246 8.39 -7.05 8.71
C GLN A 246 7.19 -7.39 9.60
N LYS A 247 7.42 -8.35 10.51
CA LYS A 247 6.47 -8.77 11.53
C LYS A 247 6.44 -7.79 12.69
N THR A 248 7.43 -6.90 12.77
CA THR A 248 7.60 -5.93 13.83
C THR A 248 7.98 -4.54 13.34
N TRP A 249 7.77 -3.55 14.19
CA TRP A 249 8.24 -2.18 14.03
C TRP A 249 8.66 -1.60 15.39
N ILE A 250 9.48 -0.54 15.37
CA ILE A 250 9.90 0.14 16.59
C ILE A 250 8.92 1.26 16.91
N THR A 251 8.34 1.19 18.10
CA THR A 251 7.49 2.23 18.67
C THR A 251 8.22 2.92 19.80
N VAL A 252 8.26 4.25 19.76
CA VAL A 252 8.82 5.07 20.85
C VAL A 252 7.71 5.91 21.43
N TYR A 253 7.37 5.71 22.69
CA TYR A 253 6.31 6.45 23.36
C TYR A 253 6.80 7.85 23.77
N PRO A 254 5.88 8.78 24.13
CA PRO A 254 6.26 10.13 24.50
C PRO A 254 7.23 10.21 25.69
N ASP A 255 7.20 9.25 26.61
CA ASP A 255 8.16 9.14 27.73
C ASP A 255 9.53 8.54 27.31
N LEU A 256 9.76 8.39 26.00
CA LEU A 256 10.94 7.80 25.37
C LEU A 256 11.12 6.29 25.64
N THR A 257 10.12 5.62 26.21
CA THR A 257 10.16 4.16 26.29
C THR A 257 10.03 3.55 24.89
N VAL A 258 10.85 2.55 24.61
CA VAL A 258 10.92 1.88 23.30
C VAL A 258 10.32 0.49 23.40
N LYS A 259 9.40 0.18 22.50
CA LYS A 259 8.81 -1.15 22.34
C LYS A 259 8.92 -1.60 20.89
N ARG A 260 9.52 -2.77 20.66
CA ARG A 260 9.37 -3.48 19.38
C ARG A 260 7.99 -4.13 19.37
N ARG A 261 7.11 -3.66 18.50
CA ARG A 261 5.70 -4.08 18.41
C ARG A 261 5.49 -4.98 17.22
N SER A 262 4.48 -5.83 17.31
CA SER A 262 4.00 -6.71 16.25
C SER A 262 2.53 -6.44 15.92
N MET A 263 2.00 -7.13 14.91
CA MET A 263 0.57 -7.12 14.60
C MET A 263 -0.30 -7.62 15.78
N GLU A 264 0.22 -8.53 16.62
CA GLU A 264 -0.52 -9.01 17.79
C GLU A 264 -0.61 -7.91 18.86
N ASP A 265 0.45 -7.13 19.08
CA ASP A 265 0.38 -5.95 19.96
C ASP A 265 -0.66 -4.94 19.48
N GLN A 266 -0.79 -4.76 18.16
CA GLN A 266 -1.82 -3.87 17.60
C GLN A 266 -3.23 -4.41 17.83
N LYS A 267 -3.40 -5.73 17.76
CA LYS A 267 -4.68 -6.39 18.04
C LYS A 267 -5.03 -6.33 19.52
N GLU A 268 -4.06 -6.46 20.43
CA GLU A 268 -4.27 -6.33 21.88
C GLU A 268 -4.60 -4.89 22.30
N ASP A 269 -3.89 -3.87 21.78
CA ASP A 269 -4.27 -2.46 22.00
C ASP A 269 -5.73 -2.21 21.58
N ARG A 270 -6.14 -2.84 20.47
CA ARG A 270 -7.51 -2.74 19.96
C ARG A 270 -8.51 -3.49 20.83
N LEU A 271 -8.17 -4.67 21.34
CA LEU A 271 -9.03 -5.43 22.25
C LEU A 271 -9.23 -4.67 23.56
N ALA A 272 -8.15 -4.15 24.14
CA ALA A 272 -8.22 -3.28 25.32
C ALA A 272 -9.13 -2.08 25.07
N TRP A 273 -9.03 -1.46 23.89
CA TRP A 273 -9.89 -0.35 23.48
C TRP A 273 -11.36 -0.75 23.32
N LEU A 274 -11.66 -1.79 22.53
CA LEU A 274 -13.03 -2.29 22.33
C LEU A 274 -13.66 -2.78 23.64
N SER A 275 -12.84 -3.18 24.61
CA SER A 275 -13.32 -3.68 25.90
C SER A 275 -13.85 -2.61 26.84
N ALA A 276 -13.75 -1.33 26.46
CA ALA A 276 -14.41 -0.24 27.16
C ALA A 276 -15.94 -0.37 27.15
N ASP A 277 -16.52 -0.97 26.09
CA ASP A 277 -17.97 -1.06 25.89
C ASP A 277 -18.53 -2.51 25.88
N LYS A 278 -17.66 -3.55 25.79
CA LYS A 278 -18.03 -4.98 25.80
C LYS A 278 -16.99 -5.82 26.56
N SER A 279 -17.35 -6.96 27.16
CA SER A 279 -16.32 -7.79 27.80
C SER A 279 -15.37 -8.43 26.77
N ARG A 280 -14.11 -8.70 27.17
CA ARG A 280 -13.10 -9.34 26.31
C ARG A 280 -13.60 -10.67 25.76
N GLU A 281 -14.29 -11.45 26.58
CA GLU A 281 -14.84 -12.76 26.25
C GLU A 281 -15.95 -12.64 25.19
N GLN A 282 -16.84 -11.65 25.32
CA GLN A 282 -17.88 -11.38 24.32
C GLN A 282 -17.29 -10.97 22.97
N LEU A 283 -16.24 -10.14 22.97
CA LEU A 283 -15.53 -9.75 21.75
C LEU A 283 -14.88 -10.96 21.07
N LEU A 284 -14.24 -11.84 21.85
CA LEU A 284 -13.60 -13.05 21.33
C LEU A 284 -14.62 -14.08 20.82
N GLU A 285 -15.76 -14.26 21.50
CA GLU A 285 -16.87 -15.11 21.05
C GLU A 285 -17.52 -14.57 19.76
N ASP A 286 -17.78 -13.27 19.67
CA ASP A 286 -18.26 -12.62 18.44
C ASP A 286 -17.25 -12.88 17.29
N TRP A 287 -15.95 -12.85 17.57
CA TRP A 287 -14.92 -13.12 16.57
C TRP A 287 -14.89 -14.60 16.13
N GLN A 288 -15.10 -15.55 17.06
CA GLN A 288 -15.16 -16.98 16.77
C GLN A 288 -16.43 -17.37 15.99
N LYS A 289 -17.61 -16.85 16.38
CA LYS A 289 -18.88 -17.10 15.66
C LYS A 289 -18.80 -16.68 14.18
N ILE A 290 -18.05 -15.62 13.88
CA ILE A 290 -17.88 -15.12 12.50
C ILE A 290 -16.87 -15.95 11.70
N ALA A 291 -15.88 -16.58 12.34
CA ALA A 291 -15.01 -17.54 11.64
C ALA A 291 -15.85 -18.70 11.08
N TRP A 292 -16.83 -19.14 11.85
CA TRP A 292 -17.79 -20.18 11.48
C TRP A 292 -18.76 -19.73 10.36
N ASP A 293 -19.31 -18.51 10.45
CA ASP A 293 -20.21 -17.94 9.41
C ASP A 293 -19.47 -17.63 8.09
N ALA A 294 -18.17 -17.29 8.15
CA ALA A 294 -17.33 -17.15 6.95
C ALA A 294 -16.97 -18.50 6.29
N GLU A 295 -16.91 -19.57 7.07
CA GLU A 295 -16.70 -20.95 6.61
C GLU A 295 -17.99 -21.51 5.99
N LEU A 296 -19.13 -21.25 6.62
CA LEU A 296 -20.47 -21.55 6.12
C LEU A 296 -20.82 -20.76 4.85
N ARG A 297 -20.50 -19.46 4.80
CA ARG A 297 -20.62 -18.70 3.55
C ARG A 297 -19.72 -19.28 2.46
N ARG A 298 -18.47 -19.66 2.77
CA ARG A 298 -17.53 -20.28 1.81
C ARG A 298 -18.04 -21.59 1.24
N SER A 299 -18.69 -22.44 2.04
CA SER A 299 -19.31 -23.68 1.57
C SER A 299 -20.54 -23.43 0.69
N LEU A 300 -21.31 -22.37 0.96
CA LEU A 300 -22.48 -21.98 0.18
C LEU A 300 -22.16 -21.33 -1.17
N VAL A 301 -21.00 -20.67 -1.33
CA VAL A 301 -20.55 -20.11 -2.63
C VAL A 301 -19.74 -21.10 -3.49
N GLY A 302 -19.58 -22.36 -3.06
CA GLY A 302 -18.97 -23.41 -3.87
C GLY A 302 -17.45 -23.30 -4.08
N ILE A 303 -16.72 -22.61 -3.20
CA ILE A 303 -15.25 -22.55 -3.28
C ILE A 303 -14.69 -23.83 -2.65
N SER A 304 -14.46 -24.87 -3.46
CA SER A 304 -13.77 -26.08 -3.02
C SER A 304 -12.27 -25.80 -2.87
N GLU A 305 -11.70 -26.15 -1.71
CA GLU A 305 -10.25 -26.22 -1.56
C GLU A 305 -9.69 -27.30 -2.50
N HIS A 306 -9.01 -26.90 -3.57
CA HIS A 306 -7.99 -27.79 -4.10
C HIS A 306 -6.81 -27.71 -3.15
N ALA A 307 -6.58 -28.84 -2.46
CA ALA A 307 -5.44 -29.04 -1.59
C ALA A 307 -4.16 -28.56 -2.26
N SER A 308 -3.50 -27.60 -1.62
CA SER A 308 -2.14 -27.18 -1.90
C SER A 308 -1.25 -28.42 -2.09
N SER A 309 -0.84 -28.69 -3.33
CA SER A 309 0.22 -29.65 -3.61
C SER A 309 1.49 -29.12 -2.94
N ARG A 310 1.93 -29.82 -1.89
CA ARG A 310 3.22 -29.56 -1.23
C ARG A 310 4.32 -29.45 -2.28
N ALA A 311 5.01 -28.31 -2.32
CA ALA A 311 6.26 -28.18 -3.05
C ALA A 311 7.23 -29.26 -2.56
N ARG A 312 7.72 -30.10 -3.48
CA ARG A 312 8.78 -31.07 -3.19
C ARG A 312 10.13 -30.32 -3.22
N PRO A 313 11.08 -30.65 -2.33
CA PRO A 313 12.41 -30.07 -2.39
C PRO A 313 13.12 -30.51 -3.67
N PHE A 314 13.94 -29.59 -4.21
CA PHE A 314 14.81 -29.77 -5.37
C PHE A 314 15.59 -31.10 -5.27
N LYS A 315 15.51 -31.93 -6.32
CA LYS A 315 16.46 -33.02 -6.55
C LYS A 315 17.48 -32.53 -7.57
N GLU A 316 18.75 -32.55 -7.20
CA GLU A 316 19.87 -32.38 -8.13
C GLU A 316 19.97 -33.61 -9.03
N THR A 317 19.64 -33.45 -10.32
CA THR A 317 20.10 -34.36 -11.38
C THR A 317 20.33 -33.59 -12.69
N SER A 318 21.29 -34.08 -13.47
CA SER A 318 21.89 -33.58 -14.72
C SER A 318 20.94 -33.09 -15.82
N PRO A 319 21.42 -32.32 -16.83
CA PRO A 319 20.56 -31.59 -17.76
C PRO A 319 19.85 -32.56 -18.73
N GLN A 320 18.60 -32.88 -18.43
CA GLN A 320 17.74 -33.62 -19.34
C GLN A 320 17.02 -32.64 -20.27
N SER A 321 17.01 -32.96 -21.57
CA SER A 321 16.06 -32.39 -22.52
C SER A 321 14.65 -32.48 -21.94
N GLY A 322 13.92 -31.37 -21.91
CA GLY A 322 12.61 -31.34 -21.27
C GLY A 322 11.79 -30.12 -21.64
N VAL A 323 10.70 -29.92 -20.92
CA VAL A 323 9.75 -28.84 -21.18
C VAL A 323 9.86 -27.81 -20.06
N VAL A 324 10.02 -26.54 -20.44
CA VAL A 324 9.89 -25.40 -19.55
C VAL A 324 8.47 -24.88 -19.65
N THR A 325 7.79 -24.74 -18.51
CA THR A 325 6.46 -24.14 -18.47
C THR A 325 6.58 -22.66 -18.19
N VAL A 326 6.14 -21.82 -19.12
CA VAL A 326 6.05 -20.37 -18.91
C VAL A 326 4.61 -20.00 -18.58
N LYS A 327 4.38 -19.43 -17.40
CA LYS A 327 3.06 -18.92 -16.99
C LYS A 327 2.98 -17.42 -17.17
N PHE A 328 1.84 -16.99 -17.68
CA PHE A 328 1.52 -15.58 -17.89
C PHE A 328 0.52 -15.10 -16.85
N THR A 329 0.53 -13.80 -16.61
CA THR A 329 -0.49 -13.14 -15.81
C THR A 329 -1.66 -12.70 -16.65
N SER A 330 -2.78 -12.42 -16.00
CA SER A 330 -3.99 -11.89 -16.64
C SER A 330 -3.69 -10.69 -17.53
N ALA A 331 -2.78 -9.82 -17.10
CA ALA A 331 -2.28 -8.66 -17.85
C ALA A 331 -1.70 -9.01 -19.23
N LEU A 332 -1.18 -10.22 -19.43
CA LEU A 332 -0.63 -10.68 -20.70
C LEU A 332 -1.59 -11.56 -21.49
N HIS A 333 -2.73 -11.99 -20.94
CA HIS A 333 -3.67 -12.88 -21.63
C HIS A 333 -4.25 -12.29 -22.92
N ALA A 334 -4.44 -10.97 -22.99
CA ALA A 334 -4.89 -10.32 -24.22
C ALA A 334 -3.89 -10.49 -25.38
N ILE A 335 -2.61 -10.61 -25.05
CA ILE A 335 -1.50 -10.78 -25.99
C ILE A 335 -1.23 -12.27 -26.24
N THR A 336 -1.13 -13.07 -25.18
CA THR A 336 -0.73 -14.48 -25.26
C THR A 336 -1.88 -15.42 -25.61
N LYS A 337 -3.12 -14.99 -25.37
CA LYS A 337 -4.35 -15.79 -25.48
C LYS A 337 -4.31 -17.11 -24.70
N ALA A 338 -3.36 -17.25 -23.77
CA ALA A 338 -3.11 -18.46 -23.00
C ALA A 338 -2.59 -18.11 -21.61
N LYS A 339 -2.96 -18.93 -20.62
CA LYS A 339 -2.48 -18.81 -19.23
C LYS A 339 -1.04 -19.30 -19.05
N SER A 340 -0.60 -20.17 -19.94
CA SER A 340 0.76 -20.70 -19.97
C SER A 340 1.15 -21.15 -21.37
N THR A 341 2.44 -21.36 -21.59
CA THR A 341 3.00 -21.97 -22.79
C THR A 341 4.21 -22.80 -22.45
N GLU A 342 4.34 -23.91 -23.17
CA GLU A 342 5.41 -24.87 -22.99
C GLU A 342 6.48 -24.64 -24.05
N LEU A 343 7.74 -24.65 -23.63
CA LEU A 343 8.88 -24.52 -24.53
C LEU A 343 9.83 -25.70 -24.34
N THR A 344 10.19 -26.36 -25.44
CA THR A 344 11.16 -27.45 -25.41
C THR A 344 12.58 -26.92 -25.27
N CYS A 345 13.32 -27.42 -24.29
CA CYS A 345 14.74 -27.16 -24.10
C CYS A 345 15.57 -28.43 -24.35
N ASN A 346 16.64 -28.28 -25.15
CA ASN A 346 17.63 -29.32 -25.37
C ASN A 346 18.86 -28.94 -24.53
N GLY A 347 18.83 -29.26 -23.24
CA GLY A 347 19.85 -28.83 -22.27
C GLY A 347 19.45 -27.55 -21.51
N SER A 348 20.44 -26.81 -21.04
CA SER A 348 20.25 -25.56 -20.28
C SER A 348 20.02 -24.37 -21.24
N LEU A 349 19.00 -23.55 -20.99
CA LEU A 349 18.73 -22.29 -21.71
C LEU A 349 18.84 -21.11 -20.74
N SER A 350 19.21 -19.92 -21.21
CA SER A 350 19.07 -18.72 -20.37
C SER A 350 17.62 -18.21 -20.35
N VAL A 351 17.22 -17.51 -19.29
CA VAL A 351 15.94 -16.79 -19.23
C VAL A 351 15.80 -15.81 -20.40
N GLU A 352 16.88 -15.14 -20.81
CA GLU A 352 16.92 -14.30 -22.00
C GLU A 352 16.49 -15.06 -23.27
N THR A 353 17.00 -16.29 -23.45
CA THR A 353 16.66 -17.13 -24.59
C THR A 353 15.18 -17.53 -24.57
N VAL A 354 14.64 -17.83 -23.40
CA VAL A 354 13.21 -18.12 -23.21
C VAL A 354 12.36 -16.91 -23.61
N ILE A 355 12.72 -15.71 -23.14
CA ILE A 355 11.99 -14.48 -23.45
C ILE A 355 12.06 -14.13 -24.95
N ASN A 356 13.20 -14.32 -25.60
CA ASN A 356 13.34 -14.13 -27.05
C ASN A 356 12.46 -15.09 -27.85
N ARG A 357 12.33 -16.36 -27.43
CA ARG A 357 11.41 -17.31 -28.07
C ARG A 357 9.95 -16.90 -27.92
N LEU A 358 9.55 -16.40 -26.75
CA LEU A 358 8.20 -15.89 -26.51
C LEU A 358 7.92 -14.63 -27.34
N ALA A 359 8.89 -13.73 -27.44
CA ALA A 359 8.83 -12.56 -28.32
C ALA A 359 8.67 -12.94 -29.79
N GLY A 360 9.31 -14.04 -30.24
CA GLY A 360 9.11 -14.60 -31.57
C GLY A 360 7.72 -15.21 -31.76
N ALA A 361 7.18 -15.87 -30.73
CA ALA A 361 5.87 -16.54 -30.79
C ALA A 361 4.68 -15.56 -30.72
N TYR A 362 4.76 -14.52 -29.90
CA TYR A 362 3.67 -13.56 -29.66
C TYR A 362 3.86 -12.21 -30.36
N GLY A 363 5.00 -12.00 -31.04
CA GLY A 363 5.23 -10.85 -31.89
C GLY A 363 5.50 -9.53 -31.14
N GLU A 364 5.36 -8.43 -31.88
CA GLU A 364 5.77 -7.08 -31.45
C GLU A 364 5.02 -6.58 -30.22
N GLN A 365 3.72 -6.91 -30.10
CA GLN A 365 2.90 -6.53 -28.94
C GLN A 365 3.44 -7.08 -27.62
N PHE A 366 3.97 -8.31 -27.61
CA PHE A 366 4.60 -8.88 -26.43
C PHE A 366 5.93 -8.19 -26.10
N ASN A 367 6.71 -7.86 -27.12
CA ASN A 367 7.96 -7.11 -26.95
C ASN A 367 7.69 -5.74 -26.32
N GLU A 368 6.74 -4.99 -26.88
CA GLU A 368 6.36 -3.69 -26.35
C GLU A 368 5.78 -3.79 -24.95
N ALA A 369 5.02 -4.83 -24.62
CA ALA A 369 4.44 -4.99 -23.29
C ALA A 369 5.51 -5.30 -22.22
N VAL A 370 6.43 -6.21 -22.50
CA VAL A 370 7.31 -6.82 -21.48
C VAL A 370 8.74 -6.25 -21.48
N LEU A 371 9.22 -5.74 -22.62
CA LEU A 371 10.63 -5.36 -22.82
C LEU A 371 10.83 -3.85 -23.04
N THR A 372 12.00 -3.34 -22.65
CA THR A 372 12.50 -2.01 -23.00
C THR A 372 13.59 -2.12 -24.06
N GLY A 373 13.36 -1.52 -25.23
CA GLY A 373 14.35 -1.35 -26.30
C GLY A 373 14.48 -2.53 -27.27
N ARG A 374 14.12 -2.32 -28.54
CA ARG A 374 14.71 -3.03 -29.69
C ARG A 374 15.50 -2.01 -30.51
N GLY A 375 16.74 -1.79 -30.11
CA GLY A 375 17.78 -1.33 -31.03
C GLY A 375 18.68 -2.53 -31.29
N THR A 376 19.08 -2.75 -32.54
CA THR A 376 19.72 -3.98 -33.03
C THR A 376 21.02 -4.42 -32.35
N ASP A 377 21.54 -3.67 -31.36
CA ASP A 377 22.84 -3.92 -30.73
C ASP A 377 22.89 -3.66 -29.19
N GLY A 378 21.75 -3.64 -28.49
CA GLY A 378 21.69 -3.43 -27.02
C GLY A 378 21.25 -4.67 -26.23
N PRO A 379 21.67 -4.82 -24.94
CA PRO A 379 21.24 -5.95 -24.11
C PRO A 379 19.74 -5.88 -23.81
N LEU A 380 19.07 -7.03 -23.83
CA LEU A 380 17.65 -7.14 -23.53
C LEU A 380 17.37 -6.67 -22.09
N THR A 381 16.41 -5.77 -21.92
CA THR A 381 16.01 -5.27 -20.58
C THR A 381 14.52 -5.41 -20.39
N LEU A 382 14.10 -5.84 -19.19
CA LEU A 382 12.69 -5.96 -18.82
C LEU A 382 12.12 -4.59 -18.44
N LYS A 383 10.88 -4.30 -18.84
CA LYS A 383 10.15 -3.13 -18.33
C LYS A 383 10.02 -3.23 -16.82
N ARG A 384 10.23 -2.09 -16.13
CA ARG A 384 10.11 -1.99 -14.66
C ARG A 384 8.75 -2.47 -14.13
N SER A 385 7.72 -2.46 -14.97
CA SER A 385 6.39 -2.95 -14.65
C SER A 385 6.26 -4.48 -14.72
N PHE A 386 7.33 -5.23 -14.94
CA PHE A 386 7.34 -6.70 -14.98
C PHE A 386 8.51 -7.28 -14.18
N SER A 387 8.24 -8.38 -13.48
CA SER A 387 9.22 -9.22 -12.78
C SER A 387 9.12 -10.65 -13.30
N LEU A 388 10.26 -11.34 -13.38
CA LEU A 388 10.34 -12.74 -13.78
C LEU A 388 10.72 -13.61 -12.58
N TYR A 389 10.04 -14.74 -12.43
CA TYR A 389 10.30 -15.71 -11.37
C TYR A 389 10.59 -17.08 -11.95
N LEU A 390 11.72 -17.67 -11.58
CA LEU A 390 12.08 -19.05 -11.91
C LEU A 390 11.88 -19.92 -10.67
N ASN A 391 10.99 -20.92 -10.76
CA ASN A 391 10.64 -21.83 -9.66
C ASN A 391 10.32 -21.11 -8.34
N GLY A 392 9.68 -19.94 -8.43
CA GLY A 392 9.31 -19.10 -7.29
C GLY A 392 10.36 -18.09 -6.81
N LEU A 393 11.56 -18.06 -7.40
CA LEU A 393 12.61 -17.08 -7.08
C LEU A 393 12.69 -15.99 -8.17
N GLU A 394 12.74 -14.72 -7.76
CA GLU A 394 12.90 -13.62 -8.73
C GLU A 394 14.30 -13.69 -9.37
N ILE A 395 14.37 -13.58 -10.70
CA ILE A 395 15.64 -13.75 -11.42
C ILE A 395 16.70 -12.70 -11.04
N GLY A 396 16.28 -11.54 -10.51
CA GLY A 396 17.20 -10.51 -9.99
C GLY A 396 17.96 -10.94 -8.74
N GLN A 397 17.47 -11.96 -8.02
CA GLN A 397 18.16 -12.62 -6.91
C GLN A 397 19.09 -13.76 -7.39
N LEU A 398 19.05 -14.05 -8.68
CA LEU A 398 19.88 -15.04 -9.37
C LEU A 398 20.88 -14.30 -10.28
N GLN A 399 21.11 -14.78 -11.50
CA GLN A 399 22.00 -14.14 -12.48
C GLN A 399 21.22 -13.25 -13.47
N GLY A 400 20.06 -12.73 -13.06
CA GLY A 400 19.19 -11.93 -13.92
C GLY A 400 18.75 -12.71 -15.15
N LEU A 401 18.77 -12.07 -16.32
CA LEU A 401 18.41 -12.71 -17.59
C LEU A 401 19.37 -13.84 -18.01
N GLN A 402 20.58 -13.88 -17.44
CA GLN A 402 21.56 -14.95 -17.66
C GLN A 402 21.31 -16.19 -16.81
N THR A 403 20.30 -16.17 -15.94
CA THR A 403 19.91 -17.34 -15.13
C THR A 403 19.59 -18.53 -16.04
N GLU A 404 20.17 -19.69 -15.72
CA GLU A 404 19.90 -20.95 -16.40
C GLU A 404 18.51 -21.52 -16.10
N VAL A 405 17.88 -22.10 -17.11
CA VAL A 405 16.56 -22.72 -17.12
C VAL A 405 16.68 -24.11 -17.76
N ARG A 406 16.14 -25.13 -17.09
CA ARG A 406 16.25 -26.54 -17.45
C ARG A 406 14.87 -27.18 -17.63
N GLY A 407 14.84 -28.36 -18.23
CA GLY A 407 13.60 -29.12 -18.41
C GLY A 407 12.94 -29.43 -17.08
N GLY A 408 11.65 -29.10 -16.96
CA GLY A 408 10.87 -29.22 -15.73
C GLY A 408 10.75 -27.92 -14.92
N ASP A 409 11.49 -26.87 -15.29
CA ASP A 409 11.39 -25.57 -14.62
C ASP A 409 10.11 -24.81 -15.00
N GLU A 410 9.64 -24.02 -14.03
CA GLU A 410 8.52 -23.09 -14.20
C GLU A 410 9.02 -21.64 -14.18
N LEU A 411 8.78 -20.91 -15.27
CA LEU A 411 9.05 -19.48 -15.37
C LEU A 411 7.73 -18.71 -15.33
N ILE A 412 7.63 -17.67 -14.50
CA ILE A 412 6.42 -16.86 -14.38
C ILE A 412 6.74 -15.42 -14.78
N ILE A 413 5.98 -14.87 -15.74
CA ILE A 413 6.05 -13.47 -16.15
C ILE A 413 4.96 -12.68 -15.42
N LEU A 414 5.36 -12.00 -14.34
CA LEU A 414 4.46 -11.21 -13.51
C LEU A 414 4.53 -9.74 -13.92
N SER A 415 3.39 -9.15 -14.27
CA SER A 415 3.29 -7.68 -14.26
C SER A 415 3.26 -7.19 -12.80
N TRP A 416 3.69 -5.96 -12.53
CA TRP A 416 3.53 -5.31 -11.22
C TRP A 416 2.05 -5.15 -10.82
N VAL A 417 1.13 -5.32 -11.76
CA VAL A 417 -0.34 -5.36 -11.55
C VAL A 417 -0.79 -6.74 -11.04
N SER A 418 0.07 -7.73 -11.16
CA SER A 418 -0.19 -9.11 -10.79
C SER A 418 0.94 -9.64 -9.93
N GLY A 419 0.73 -9.66 -8.63
CA GLY A 419 0.35 -10.99 -8.23
C GLY A 419 0.82 -11.54 -6.92
N GLY A 420 0.70 -12.87 -6.92
CA GLY A 420 0.61 -13.82 -5.80
C GLY A 420 1.56 -13.58 -4.68
#